data_AF-A0A1S3HEY6-F1
#
_entry.id   AF-A0A1S3HEY6-F1
#
_cell.length_a   1.000
_cell.length_b   1.000
_cell.length_c   1.000
_cell.angle_alpha   90.00
_cell.angle_beta   90.00
_cell.angle_gamma   90.00
#
_symmetry.space_group_name_H-M   'P 1'
#
loop_
_entity.id
_entity.type
_entity.pdbx_description
1 polymer ?
#
loop_
_entity_poly.entity_id
_entity_poly.type
_entity_poly.pdbx_seq_one_letter_code
_entity_poly.pdbx_strand_id
1 'polypeptide(L)'
;MDQLLFWALFLSVMSSFVCQGCDPSEMIKRHEGMKQCMYLDSRKIPTIGVGFNLQATGARQAIESVGASYDRIVNGQATPVRTACDCSRVVCLNQTQVNGLFKISLKRAMQDATGVIPTLPRLCCGVQNALVDMTFNLGKSKLAVFTDFLKFLRMENWQVTADDLLLTKYCNDRDTSSRCRELAAYIQKGCPCFGSYPKQCSSQSACCGANTKCCQYTHHFSGYITKDLTEIGCCPFSDGVCCPPAPFCCPSNYPVCCKDNKSCCPAAYPVCAGDLCYRENGTEWVPNKAKAAAKSFKSEANHD
;
A
#
# COMPACT_ATOMS: atom_id res chain seq x y z
N MET A 1 -60.90 -26.28 16.01
CA MET A 1 -60.78 -26.09 14.55
C MET A 1 -60.73 -24.58 14.28
N ASP A 2 -59.76 -23.87 14.85
CA ASP A 2 -58.35 -23.82 14.44
C ASP A 2 -58.20 -23.37 12.99
N GLN A 3 -57.94 -22.08 12.79
CA GLN A 3 -56.63 -21.64 12.29
C GLN A 3 -56.53 -20.11 12.32
N LEU A 4 -55.66 -19.66 13.22
CA LEU A 4 -55.04 -18.34 13.27
C LEU A 4 -54.18 -18.14 12.01
N LEU A 5 -54.52 -17.18 11.16
CA LEU A 5 -53.60 -16.68 10.13
C LEU A 5 -52.91 -15.42 10.66
N PHE A 6 -51.82 -15.66 11.39
CA PHE A 6 -50.81 -14.67 11.70
C PHE A 6 -50.15 -14.20 10.39
N TRP A 7 -50.45 -12.97 9.99
CA TRP A 7 -49.60 -12.24 9.05
C TRP A 7 -48.31 -11.83 9.80
N ALA A 8 -47.28 -12.68 9.70
CA ALA A 8 -45.95 -12.33 10.15
C ALA A 8 -45.39 -11.22 9.25
N LEU A 9 -45.28 -10.01 9.81
CA LEU A 9 -44.45 -8.94 9.27
C LEU A 9 -43.01 -9.47 9.14
N PHE A 10 -42.59 -9.74 7.91
CA PHE A 10 -41.18 -9.83 7.56
C PHE A 10 -40.57 -8.41 7.62
N LEU A 11 -40.17 -7.98 8.81
CA LEU A 11 -39.16 -6.92 8.93
C LEU A 11 -37.83 -7.51 8.48
N SER A 12 -37.51 -7.35 7.19
CA SER A 12 -36.15 -7.55 6.71
C SER A 12 -35.25 -6.55 7.42
N VAL A 13 -34.52 -7.01 8.43
CA VAL A 13 -33.38 -6.27 8.97
C VAL A 13 -32.30 -6.30 7.88
N MET A 14 -32.39 -5.36 6.94
CA MET A 14 -31.24 -4.99 6.12
C MET A 14 -30.30 -4.25 7.05
N SER A 15 -29.51 -5.00 7.82
CA SER A 15 -28.27 -4.50 8.40
C SER A 15 -27.39 -4.08 7.25
N SER A 16 -27.59 -2.84 6.83
CA SER A 16 -26.67 -2.10 6.00
C SER A 16 -25.38 -2.11 6.80
N PHE A 17 -24.41 -2.95 6.40
CA PHE A 17 -23.03 -2.74 6.79
C PHE A 17 -22.67 -1.39 6.19
N VAL A 18 -22.92 -0.32 6.95
CA VAL A 18 -22.28 0.96 6.73
C VAL A 18 -20.80 0.61 6.73
N CYS A 19 -20.17 0.65 5.56
CA CYS A 19 -18.72 0.68 5.48
C CYS A 19 -18.31 1.90 6.30
N GLN A 20 -17.87 1.66 7.53
CA GLN A 20 -17.36 2.70 8.40
C GLN A 20 -16.20 3.34 7.65
N GLY A 21 -16.40 4.56 7.17
CA GLY A 21 -15.42 5.26 6.35
C GLY A 21 -14.09 5.32 7.08
N CYS A 22 -13.02 4.90 6.44
CA CYS A 22 -11.69 4.95 7.03
C CYS A 22 -11.31 6.39 7.35
N ASP A 23 -10.82 6.64 8.56
CA ASP A 23 -10.40 7.97 9.01
C ASP A 23 -8.89 8.01 9.29
N PRO A 24 -8.08 8.66 8.44
CA PRO A 24 -6.64 8.81 8.65
C PRO A 24 -6.28 10.01 9.54
N SER A 25 -7.27 10.77 10.05
CA SER A 25 -7.03 12.05 10.73
C SER A 25 -6.04 11.95 11.89
N GLU A 26 -6.23 10.98 12.78
CA GLU A 26 -5.39 10.82 13.96
C GLU A 26 -3.97 10.33 13.60
N MET A 27 -3.85 9.50 12.56
CA MET A 27 -2.55 9.09 12.02
C MET A 27 -1.77 10.29 11.50
N ILE A 28 -2.41 11.14 10.69
CA ILE A 28 -1.78 12.32 10.08
C ILE A 28 -1.38 13.34 11.15
N LYS A 29 -2.28 13.69 12.07
CA LYS A 29 -1.99 14.68 13.11
C LYS A 29 -0.81 14.26 13.99
N ARG A 30 -0.66 12.97 14.27
CA ARG A 30 0.47 12.45 15.03
C ARG A 30 1.80 12.57 14.28
N HIS A 31 1.80 12.38 12.96
CA HIS A 31 3.00 12.51 12.13
C HIS A 31 3.39 13.96 11.83
N GLU A 32 2.40 14.82 11.56
CA GLU A 32 2.62 16.23 11.20
C GLU A 32 2.80 17.13 12.44
N GLY A 33 2.17 16.76 13.54
CA GLY A 33 1.94 17.67 14.66
C GLY A 33 0.93 18.77 14.32
N MET A 34 0.80 19.73 15.23
CA MET A 34 -0.06 20.90 15.03
C MET A 34 0.60 22.15 15.61
N LYS A 35 0.59 23.25 14.84
CA LYS A 35 1.09 24.56 15.28
C LYS A 35 0.17 25.68 14.81
N GLN A 36 -0.37 26.46 15.76
CA GLN A 36 -1.34 27.52 15.46
C GLN A 36 -0.75 28.70 14.68
N CYS A 37 0.56 28.94 14.80
CA CYS A 37 1.28 30.03 14.17
C CYS A 37 2.20 29.53 13.06
N MET A 38 2.51 30.41 12.10
CA MET A 38 3.41 30.08 11.00
C MET A 38 4.81 29.70 11.50
N TYR A 39 5.42 28.72 10.85
CA TYR A 39 6.81 28.32 11.03
C TYR A 39 7.46 28.01 9.70
N LEU A 40 8.80 27.91 9.69
CA LEU A 40 9.54 27.39 8.56
C LEU A 40 9.88 25.92 8.80
N ASP A 41 9.49 25.04 7.90
CA ASP A 41 9.77 23.61 8.00
C ASP A 41 11.26 23.26 7.76
N SER A 42 11.61 21.96 7.71
CA SER A 42 12.99 21.52 7.48
C SER A 42 13.56 21.96 6.12
N ARG A 43 12.68 22.33 5.17
CA ARG A 43 13.01 22.85 3.83
C ARG A 43 12.84 24.37 3.72
N LYS A 44 12.64 25.07 4.84
CA LYS A 44 12.41 26.52 4.91
C LYS A 44 11.13 26.98 4.20
N ILE A 45 10.17 26.08 4.04
CA ILE A 45 8.85 26.41 3.48
C ILE A 45 7.95 26.93 4.61
N PRO A 46 7.25 28.07 4.43
CA PRO A 46 6.27 28.57 5.37
C PRO A 46 5.08 27.60 5.53
N THR A 47 4.84 27.19 6.77
CA THR A 47 3.87 26.15 7.12
C THR A 47 3.06 26.56 8.35
N ILE A 48 1.80 26.14 8.45
CA ILE A 48 0.92 26.42 9.59
C ILE A 48 -0.07 25.28 9.85
N GLY A 49 -0.70 25.25 11.02
CA GLY A 49 -1.72 24.26 11.37
C GLY A 49 -1.14 22.85 11.44
N VAL A 50 -1.79 21.90 10.76
CA VAL A 50 -1.34 20.51 10.62
C VAL A 50 -0.62 20.39 9.26
N GLY A 51 0.66 20.77 9.23
CA GLY A 51 1.51 20.63 8.05
C GLY A 51 1.05 21.40 6.80
N PHE A 52 0.26 22.47 6.92
CA PHE A 52 -0.27 23.21 5.76
C PHE A 52 0.79 24.08 5.10
N ASN A 53 1.24 23.70 3.90
CA ASN A 53 2.18 24.49 3.10
C ASN A 53 1.52 25.76 2.55
N LEU A 54 1.96 26.93 3.03
CA LEU A 54 1.43 28.23 2.63
C LEU A 54 1.82 28.64 1.21
N GLN A 55 2.83 28.01 0.59
CA GLN A 55 3.22 28.25 -0.80
C GLN A 55 2.45 27.38 -1.80
N ALA A 56 1.60 26.46 -1.33
CA ALA A 56 0.87 25.57 -2.22
C ALA A 56 -0.14 26.34 -3.10
N THR A 57 -0.36 25.88 -4.32
CA THR A 57 -1.44 26.39 -5.17
C THR A 57 -2.78 26.21 -4.45
N GLY A 58 -3.53 27.32 -4.32
CA GLY A 58 -4.80 27.36 -3.59
C GLY A 58 -4.66 27.72 -2.10
N ALA A 59 -3.44 27.95 -1.58
CA ALA A 59 -3.20 28.19 -0.16
C ALA A 59 -3.95 29.42 0.38
N ARG A 60 -3.95 30.53 -0.38
CA ARG A 60 -4.70 31.74 -0.04
C ARG A 60 -6.18 31.44 0.14
N GLN A 61 -6.79 30.83 -0.87
CA GLN A 61 -8.22 30.50 -0.85
C GLN A 61 -8.56 29.57 0.32
N ALA A 62 -7.72 28.58 0.61
CA ALA A 62 -7.95 27.67 1.73
C ALA A 62 -7.89 28.39 3.09
N ILE A 63 -6.91 29.28 3.30
CA ILE A 63 -6.79 30.07 4.53
C ILE A 63 -7.97 31.04 4.69
N GLU A 64 -8.35 31.73 3.61
CA GLU A 64 -9.47 32.67 3.63
C GLU A 64 -10.81 31.95 3.84
N SER A 65 -10.97 30.73 3.32
CA SER A 65 -12.19 29.93 3.50
C SER A 65 -12.48 29.53 4.95
N VAL A 66 -11.46 29.54 5.82
CA VAL A 66 -11.63 29.30 7.26
C VAL A 66 -11.75 30.60 8.07
N GLY A 67 -11.85 31.75 7.39
CA GLY A 67 -11.97 33.06 8.02
C GLY A 67 -10.65 33.60 8.59
N ALA A 68 -9.50 33.14 8.10
CA ALA A 68 -8.19 33.67 8.46
C ALA A 68 -7.62 34.54 7.33
N SER A 69 -6.69 35.45 7.67
CA SER A 69 -6.05 36.32 6.67
C SER A 69 -4.71 35.73 6.22
N TYR A 70 -4.66 35.30 4.96
CA TYR A 70 -3.43 34.76 4.34
C TYR A 70 -2.28 35.77 4.40
N ASP A 71 -2.54 37.02 4.02
CA ASP A 71 -1.50 38.07 4.01
C ASP A 71 -0.96 38.36 5.40
N ARG A 72 -1.81 38.40 6.42
CA ARG A 72 -1.34 38.61 7.80
C ARG A 72 -0.47 37.46 8.29
N ILE A 73 -0.77 36.22 7.89
CA ILE A 73 -0.01 35.04 8.27
C ILE A 73 1.36 35.05 7.58
N VAL A 74 1.39 35.18 6.25
CA VAL A 74 2.61 35.06 5.45
C VAL A 74 3.56 36.24 5.65
N ASN A 75 3.03 37.46 5.87
CA ASN A 75 3.85 38.63 6.19
C ASN A 75 4.20 38.71 7.69
N GLY A 76 3.65 37.81 8.52
CA GLY A 76 3.92 37.75 9.95
C GLY A 76 5.28 37.12 10.28
N GLN A 77 5.72 37.27 11.52
CA GLN A 77 6.96 36.63 11.97
C GLN A 77 6.79 35.10 12.09
N ALA A 78 7.71 34.35 11.48
CA ALA A 78 7.78 32.90 11.66
C ALA A 78 8.20 32.56 13.09
N THR A 79 7.53 31.59 13.70
CA THR A 79 7.91 31.01 14.99
C THR A 79 8.79 29.77 14.77
N PRO A 80 9.89 29.59 15.52
CA PRO A 80 10.68 28.37 15.42
C PRO A 80 9.84 27.11 15.67
N VAL A 81 10.15 26.02 14.96
CA VAL A 81 9.38 24.76 14.97
C VAL A 81 9.09 24.27 16.39
N ARG A 82 10.12 24.25 17.25
CA ARG A 82 10.08 23.70 18.62
C ARG A 82 9.66 24.70 19.71
N THR A 83 9.27 25.91 19.33
CA THR A 83 8.87 26.96 20.29
C THR A 83 7.35 27.08 20.32
N ALA A 84 6.73 27.21 21.49
CA ALA A 84 5.28 27.45 21.57
C ALA A 84 4.88 28.75 20.83
N CYS A 85 3.66 28.80 20.32
CA CYS A 85 3.14 30.03 19.70
C CYS A 85 2.79 31.06 20.77
N ASP A 86 3.33 32.27 20.65
CA ASP A 86 2.89 33.44 21.41
C ASP A 86 1.94 34.28 20.56
N CYS A 87 0.64 33.95 20.64
CA CYS A 87 -0.39 34.58 19.82
C CYS A 87 -0.65 36.06 20.16
N SER A 88 0.02 36.62 21.17
CA SER A 88 0.04 38.06 21.41
C SER A 88 1.04 38.79 20.51
N ARG A 89 2.02 38.06 19.94
CA ARG A 89 3.11 38.61 19.13
C ARG A 89 3.08 38.17 17.67
N VAL A 90 2.48 37.02 17.40
CA VAL A 90 2.37 36.46 16.04
C VAL A 90 0.93 36.17 15.66
N VAL A 91 0.67 36.05 14.37
CA VAL A 91 -0.64 35.66 13.87
C VAL A 91 -0.86 34.17 14.11
N CYS A 92 -1.93 33.85 14.84
CA CYS A 92 -2.34 32.48 15.12
C CYS A 92 -3.70 32.16 14.50
N LEU A 93 -3.84 30.92 14.07
CA LEU A 93 -5.13 30.29 13.82
C LEU A 93 -5.73 29.80 15.14
N ASN A 94 -7.03 29.98 15.32
CA ASN A 94 -7.77 29.33 16.40
C ASN A 94 -8.06 27.85 16.06
N GLN A 95 -8.59 27.09 17.03
CA GLN A 95 -8.82 25.65 16.83
C GLN A 95 -9.79 25.34 15.69
N THR A 96 -10.84 26.15 15.52
CA THR A 96 -11.82 25.99 14.43
C THR A 96 -11.14 26.19 13.06
N GLN A 97 -10.30 27.21 12.94
CA GLN A 97 -9.52 27.49 11.74
C GLN A 97 -8.52 26.38 11.42
N VAL A 98 -7.77 25.91 12.42
CA VAL A 98 -6.84 24.78 12.25
C VAL A 98 -7.58 23.53 11.79
N ASN A 99 -8.70 23.20 12.42
CA ASN A 99 -9.50 22.02 12.06
C ASN A 99 -10.12 22.15 10.66
N GLY A 100 -10.64 23.33 10.30
CA GLY A 100 -11.18 23.60 8.97
C GLY A 100 -10.11 23.45 7.89
N LEU A 101 -8.93 24.02 8.13
CA LEU A 101 -7.80 23.95 7.20
C LEU A 101 -7.30 22.52 7.03
N PHE A 102 -7.21 21.78 8.14
CA PHE A 102 -6.85 20.37 8.12
C PHE A 102 -7.85 19.53 7.31
N LYS A 103 -9.15 19.76 7.46
CA LYS A 103 -10.19 19.07 6.66
C LYS A 103 -10.02 19.32 5.17
N ILE A 104 -9.65 20.53 4.76
CA ILE A 104 -9.38 20.86 3.35
C ILE A 104 -8.17 20.06 2.85
N SER A 105 -7.05 20.07 3.58
CA SER A 105 -5.86 19.31 3.21
C SER A 105 -6.12 17.81 3.17
N LEU A 106 -6.84 17.28 4.16
CA LEU A 106 -7.19 15.87 4.23
C LEU A 106 -8.04 15.45 3.03
N LYS A 107 -9.07 16.23 2.69
CA LYS A 107 -9.91 15.96 1.51
C LYS A 107 -9.08 15.93 0.23
N ARG A 108 -8.15 16.88 0.06
CA ARG A 108 -7.23 16.90 -1.08
C ARG A 108 -6.32 15.68 -1.11
N ALA A 109 -5.74 15.29 0.03
CA ALA A 109 -4.89 14.11 0.12
C ALA A 109 -5.65 12.82 -0.22
N MET A 110 -6.90 12.67 0.22
CA MET A 110 -7.75 11.55 -0.16
C MET A 110 -8.02 11.52 -1.68
N GLN A 111 -8.36 12.67 -2.27
CA GLN A 111 -8.59 12.78 -3.72
C GLN A 111 -7.32 12.46 -4.53
N ASP A 112 -6.17 13.00 -4.10
CA ASP A 112 -4.89 12.75 -4.73
C ASP A 112 -4.49 11.27 -4.62
N ALA A 113 -4.72 10.65 -3.47
CA ALA A 113 -4.44 9.25 -3.21
C ALA A 113 -5.29 8.35 -4.12
N THR A 114 -6.61 8.58 -4.19
CA THR A 114 -7.51 7.87 -5.11
C THR A 114 -7.12 8.10 -6.58
N GLY A 115 -6.64 9.29 -6.92
CA GLY A 115 -6.17 9.60 -8.27
C GLY A 115 -4.91 8.85 -8.69
N VAL A 116 -4.08 8.40 -7.74
CA VAL A 116 -2.90 7.56 -7.99
C VAL A 116 -3.21 6.07 -7.81
N ILE A 117 -4.13 5.76 -6.90
CA ILE A 117 -4.50 4.40 -6.48
C ILE A 117 -6.02 4.27 -6.62
N PRO A 118 -6.54 3.98 -7.83
CA PRO A 118 -7.98 3.91 -8.06
C PRO A 118 -8.70 2.85 -7.23
N THR A 119 -7.98 1.81 -6.79
CA THR A 119 -8.50 0.74 -5.92
C THR A 119 -8.55 1.12 -4.43
N LEU A 120 -8.04 2.30 -4.05
CA LEU A 120 -7.95 2.74 -2.65
C LEU A 120 -9.25 2.54 -1.86
N PRO A 121 -10.46 2.90 -2.35
CA PRO A 121 -11.69 2.74 -1.59
C PRO A 121 -12.07 1.28 -1.26
N ARG A 122 -11.48 0.30 -1.95
CA ARG A 122 -11.72 -1.13 -1.74
C ARG A 122 -10.77 -1.75 -0.71
N LEU A 123 -9.72 -1.02 -0.32
CA LEU A 123 -8.75 -1.51 0.65
C LEU A 123 -9.31 -1.42 2.08
N CYS A 124 -8.74 -2.18 2.99
CA CYS A 124 -8.98 -2.09 4.42
C CYS A 124 -8.44 -0.78 5.02
N CYS A 125 -9.02 -0.34 6.14
CA CYS A 125 -8.69 0.98 6.69
C CYS A 125 -7.24 1.18 7.13
N GLY A 126 -6.55 0.15 7.60
CA GLY A 126 -5.12 0.27 7.93
C GLY A 126 -4.29 0.71 6.71
N VAL A 127 -4.50 0.04 5.58
CA VAL A 127 -3.80 0.33 4.32
C VAL A 127 -4.30 1.64 3.71
N GLN A 128 -5.62 1.89 3.69
CA GLN A 128 -6.15 3.18 3.20
C GLN A 128 -5.55 4.36 3.97
N ASN A 129 -5.55 4.28 5.30
CA ASN A 129 -5.06 5.37 6.14
C ASN A 129 -3.57 5.61 5.90
N ALA A 130 -2.77 4.55 5.77
CA ALA A 130 -1.35 4.67 5.50
C ALA A 130 -1.05 5.31 4.14
N LEU A 131 -1.80 4.93 3.10
CA LEU A 131 -1.64 5.50 1.75
C LEU A 131 -2.09 6.96 1.69
N VAL A 132 -3.17 7.33 2.37
CA VAL A 132 -3.60 8.74 2.47
C VAL A 132 -2.60 9.56 3.27
N ASP A 133 -2.06 9.03 4.37
CA ASP A 133 -1.02 9.70 5.15
C ASP A 133 0.27 9.94 4.33
N MET A 134 0.72 8.91 3.60
CA MET A 134 1.83 9.05 2.66
C MET A 134 1.54 10.11 1.59
N THR A 135 0.32 10.15 1.06
CA THR A 135 -0.11 11.18 0.09
C THR A 135 -0.15 12.57 0.71
N PHE A 136 -0.58 12.70 1.96
CA PHE A 136 -0.59 13.98 2.68
C PHE A 136 0.82 14.55 2.80
N ASN A 137 1.81 13.70 3.10
CA ASN A 137 3.21 14.13 3.21
C ASN A 137 3.86 14.47 1.87
N LEU A 138 3.65 13.63 0.87
CA LEU A 138 4.40 13.68 -0.39
C LEU A 138 3.69 14.51 -1.47
N GLY A 139 2.36 14.50 -1.46
CA GLY A 139 1.51 14.94 -2.55
C GLY A 139 1.46 13.96 -3.72
N LYS A 140 0.46 14.14 -4.59
CA LYS A 140 0.16 13.28 -5.74
C LYS A 140 1.38 12.94 -6.60
N SER A 141 2.10 13.95 -7.08
CA SER A 141 3.18 13.75 -8.05
C SER A 141 4.35 12.97 -7.48
N LYS A 142 4.68 13.17 -6.20
CA LYS A 142 5.76 12.43 -5.55
C LYS A 142 5.33 11.01 -5.21
N LEU A 143 4.07 10.79 -4.81
CA LEU A 143 3.56 9.42 -4.64
C LEU A 143 3.60 8.63 -5.96
N ALA A 144 3.28 9.27 -7.08
CA ALA A 144 3.23 8.60 -8.39
C ALA A 144 4.60 8.06 -8.86
N VAL A 145 5.73 8.54 -8.33
CA VAL A 145 7.06 8.04 -8.70
C VAL A 145 7.43 6.70 -8.05
N PHE A 146 6.65 6.22 -7.08
CA PHE A 146 6.86 4.95 -6.40
C PHE A 146 6.33 3.79 -7.26
N THR A 147 6.85 3.63 -8.48
CA THR A 147 6.26 2.76 -9.50
C THR A 147 6.23 1.28 -9.13
N ASP A 148 7.29 0.77 -8.50
CA ASP A 148 7.36 -0.64 -8.08
C ASP A 148 6.48 -0.91 -6.86
N PHE A 149 6.56 -0.08 -5.82
CA PHE A 149 5.59 -0.04 -4.72
C PHE A 149 4.14 -0.07 -5.22
N LEU A 150 3.77 0.83 -6.14
CA LEU A 150 2.41 0.90 -6.71
C LEU A 150 2.05 -0.34 -7.55
N LYS A 151 3.04 -0.98 -8.18
CA LYS A 151 2.86 -2.26 -8.89
C LYS A 151 2.58 -3.39 -7.90
N PHE A 152 3.37 -3.51 -6.82
CA PHE A 152 3.15 -4.53 -5.78
C PHE A 152 1.84 -4.32 -5.02
N LEU A 153 1.51 -3.05 -4.72
CA LEU A 153 0.26 -2.66 -4.06
C LEU A 153 -0.97 -3.09 -4.88
N ARG A 154 -0.95 -2.87 -6.21
CA ARG A 154 -2.03 -3.30 -7.11
C ARG A 154 -2.18 -4.82 -7.19
N MET A 155 -1.11 -5.55 -6.92
CA MET A 155 -1.14 -7.00 -6.83
C MET A 155 -1.53 -7.47 -5.43
N GLU A 156 -1.80 -6.57 -4.48
CA GLU A 156 -2.13 -6.88 -3.08
C GLU A 156 -1.08 -7.80 -2.42
N ASN A 157 0.18 -7.68 -2.87
CA ASN A 157 1.30 -8.38 -2.24
C ASN A 157 1.87 -7.50 -1.12
N TRP A 158 1.23 -7.56 0.04
CA TRP A 158 1.47 -6.68 1.17
C TRP A 158 2.92 -6.70 1.68
N GLN A 159 3.54 -7.88 1.74
CA GLN A 159 4.94 -8.05 2.15
C GLN A 159 5.89 -7.33 1.18
N VAL A 160 5.86 -7.71 -0.09
CA VAL A 160 6.72 -7.11 -1.13
C VAL A 160 6.49 -5.60 -1.25
N THR A 161 5.23 -5.16 -1.08
CA THR A 161 4.87 -3.73 -1.13
C THR A 161 5.51 -2.95 0.02
N ALA A 162 5.46 -3.48 1.23
CA ALA A 162 6.08 -2.85 2.39
C ALA A 162 7.61 -2.86 2.29
N ASP A 163 8.19 -3.97 1.85
CA ASP A 163 9.63 -4.13 1.68
C ASP A 163 10.19 -3.18 0.61
N ASP A 164 9.50 -3.01 -0.52
CA ASP A 164 9.85 -2.00 -1.53
C ASP A 164 9.87 -0.60 -0.91
N LEU A 165 8.82 -0.24 -0.17
CA LEU A 165 8.71 1.08 0.49
C LEU A 165 9.87 1.33 1.46
N LEU A 166 10.23 0.32 2.26
CA LEU A 166 11.32 0.37 3.24
C LEU A 166 12.69 0.63 2.60
N LEU A 167 12.86 0.26 1.33
CA LEU A 167 14.10 0.44 0.58
C LEU A 167 14.14 1.75 -0.24
N THR A 168 13.13 2.62 -0.10
CA THR A 168 13.11 3.94 -0.74
C THR A 168 13.82 5.00 0.09
N LYS A 169 14.18 6.13 -0.54
CA LYS A 169 14.68 7.31 0.19
C LYS A 169 13.68 7.79 1.25
N TYR A 170 12.38 7.68 1.01
CA TYR A 170 11.35 8.12 1.96
C TYR A 170 11.46 7.38 3.31
N CYS A 171 11.83 6.10 3.31
CA CYS A 171 12.06 5.32 4.53
C CYS A 171 13.47 5.47 5.12
N ASN A 172 14.40 6.08 4.40
CA ASN A 172 15.80 6.20 4.78
C ASN A 172 16.27 7.66 4.98
N ASP A 173 15.39 8.63 4.76
CA ASP A 173 15.63 10.05 5.05
C ASP A 173 15.37 10.34 6.55
N ARG A 174 16.21 11.16 7.16
CA ARG A 174 16.14 11.47 8.59
C ARG A 174 14.79 12.09 8.99
N ASP A 175 14.15 12.86 8.11
CA ASP A 175 12.93 13.60 8.42
C ASP A 175 11.68 12.71 8.29
N THR A 176 11.72 11.66 7.47
CA THR A 176 10.54 10.84 7.12
C THR A 176 10.64 9.37 7.53
N SER A 177 11.82 8.88 7.92
CA SER A 177 12.06 7.44 8.14
C SER A 177 11.17 6.81 9.22
N SER A 178 10.92 7.50 10.34
CA SER A 178 10.07 6.96 11.42
C SER A 178 8.62 6.82 10.95
N ARG A 179 8.10 7.85 10.29
CA ARG A 179 6.77 7.84 9.67
C ARG A 179 6.66 6.72 8.66
N CYS A 180 7.59 6.67 7.69
CA CYS A 180 7.56 5.68 6.62
C CYS A 180 7.59 4.23 7.14
N ARG A 181 8.41 3.93 8.16
CA ARG A 181 8.44 2.60 8.80
C ARG A 181 7.10 2.22 9.43
N GLU A 182 6.43 3.16 10.08
CA GLU A 182 5.10 2.93 10.62
C GLU A 182 4.08 2.65 9.51
N LEU A 183 4.07 3.46 8.45
CA LEU A 183 3.19 3.25 7.31
C LEU A 183 3.43 1.91 6.62
N ALA A 184 4.70 1.54 6.45
CA ALA A 184 5.11 0.24 5.92
C ALA A 184 4.58 -0.91 6.79
N ALA A 185 4.54 -0.77 8.12
CA ALA A 185 3.98 -1.80 9.00
C ALA A 185 2.45 -1.98 8.81
N TYR A 186 1.71 -0.88 8.59
CA TYR A 186 0.28 -0.97 8.24
C TYR A 186 0.07 -1.64 6.87
N ILE A 187 0.93 -1.30 5.90
CA ILE A 187 0.89 -1.88 4.55
C ILE A 187 1.25 -3.37 4.58
N GLN A 188 2.29 -3.74 5.32
CA GLN A 188 2.75 -5.12 5.50
C GLN A 188 1.66 -5.98 6.13
N LYS A 189 1.01 -5.47 7.19
CA LYS A 189 -0.15 -6.14 7.80
C LYS A 189 -1.25 -6.42 6.77
N GLY A 190 -1.39 -5.52 5.81
CA GLY A 190 -2.23 -5.73 4.64
C GLY A 190 -3.72 -5.77 4.95
N CYS A 191 -4.49 -6.07 3.93
CA CYS A 191 -5.91 -6.32 4.07
C CYS A 191 -6.17 -7.80 4.29
N PRO A 192 -7.22 -8.15 5.06
CA PRO A 192 -7.60 -9.55 5.20
C PRO A 192 -7.94 -10.14 3.84
N CYS A 193 -7.68 -11.44 3.70
CA CYS A 193 -7.97 -12.19 2.50
C CYS A 193 -9.47 -12.47 2.37
N PHE A 194 -10.07 -12.17 1.21
CA PHE A 194 -11.51 -12.32 0.94
C PHE A 194 -11.79 -12.88 -0.46
N GLY A 195 -13.02 -13.38 -0.68
CA GLY A 195 -13.52 -13.77 -2.00
C GLY A 195 -12.67 -14.85 -2.68
N SER A 196 -12.20 -14.58 -3.90
CA SER A 196 -11.39 -15.49 -4.72
C SER A 196 -10.00 -15.78 -4.14
N TYR A 197 -9.55 -15.00 -3.15
CA TYR A 197 -8.27 -15.17 -2.47
C TYR A 197 -8.47 -15.27 -0.96
N PRO A 198 -9.11 -16.33 -0.44
CA PRO A 198 -9.48 -16.42 0.97
C PRO A 198 -8.34 -16.92 1.87
N LYS A 199 -7.20 -17.36 1.30
CA LYS A 199 -6.09 -17.96 2.06
C LYS A 199 -4.95 -16.98 2.20
N GLN A 200 -4.49 -16.74 3.42
CA GLN A 200 -3.28 -15.93 3.65
C GLN A 200 -2.04 -16.82 3.70
N CYS A 201 -1.00 -16.48 2.96
CA CYS A 201 0.20 -17.29 2.87
C CYS A 201 1.16 -17.04 4.10
N SER A 202 0.73 -17.20 5.37
CA SER A 202 1.32 -16.73 6.67
C SER A 202 0.79 -15.37 7.18
N SER A 203 1.05 -14.98 8.44
CA SER A 203 0.28 -13.98 9.22
C SER A 203 0.20 -12.55 8.66
N GLN A 204 1.05 -12.16 7.71
CA GLN A 204 1.01 -10.84 7.04
C GLN A 204 1.28 -10.93 5.52
N SER A 205 0.94 -12.07 4.93
CA SER A 205 1.43 -12.47 3.61
C SER A 205 0.39 -12.33 2.49
N ALA A 206 0.81 -12.55 1.24
CA ALA A 206 -0.03 -12.50 0.04
C ALA A 206 -1.35 -13.27 0.20
N CYS A 207 -2.39 -12.84 -0.51
CA CYS A 207 -3.65 -13.58 -0.55
C CYS A 207 -3.63 -14.60 -1.69
N CYS A 208 -3.54 -15.87 -1.29
CA CYS A 208 -3.53 -17.07 -2.11
C CYS A 208 -4.98 -17.55 -2.41
N GLY A 209 -5.24 -17.99 -3.65
CA GLY A 209 -6.49 -18.66 -4.02
C GLY A 209 -6.60 -20.08 -3.46
N ALA A 210 -7.80 -20.67 -3.46
CA ALA A 210 -8.04 -21.99 -2.85
C ALA A 210 -7.18 -23.12 -3.44
N ASN A 211 -6.90 -23.07 -4.74
CA ASN A 211 -6.12 -24.08 -5.48
C ASN A 211 -4.66 -23.64 -5.71
N THR A 212 -4.12 -22.87 -4.77
CA THR A 212 -2.76 -22.33 -4.89
C THR A 212 -1.90 -22.78 -3.71
N LYS A 213 -0.59 -22.86 -3.94
CA LYS A 213 0.41 -23.14 -2.91
C LYS A 213 1.23 -21.90 -2.62
N CYS A 214 1.50 -21.65 -1.35
CA CYS A 214 2.39 -20.58 -0.92
C CYS A 214 3.83 -20.96 -1.27
N CYS A 215 4.52 -20.12 -2.04
CA CYS A 215 5.93 -20.31 -2.37
C CYS A 215 6.76 -19.15 -1.87
N GLN A 216 7.88 -19.48 -1.23
CA GLN A 216 8.92 -18.53 -0.90
C GLN A 216 9.89 -18.39 -2.06
N TYR A 217 10.32 -17.16 -2.33
CA TYR A 217 11.33 -16.83 -3.34
C TYR A 217 12.18 -15.67 -2.84
N THR A 218 13.30 -15.41 -3.51
CA THR A 218 14.14 -14.25 -3.23
C THR A 218 13.83 -13.18 -4.27
N HIS A 219 13.41 -12.01 -3.82
CA HIS A 219 13.25 -10.85 -4.68
C HIS A 219 14.47 -9.93 -4.54
N HIS A 220 15.04 -9.57 -5.69
CA HIS A 220 16.12 -8.59 -5.76
C HIS A 220 15.51 -7.20 -5.90
N PHE A 221 15.53 -6.43 -4.81
CA PHE A 221 15.09 -5.05 -4.82
C PHE A 221 16.24 -4.13 -5.21
N SER A 222 15.98 -3.24 -6.15
CA SER A 222 16.92 -2.19 -6.57
C SER A 222 16.24 -0.83 -6.43
N GLY A 223 16.40 -0.22 -5.26
CA GLY A 223 15.82 1.09 -4.93
C GLY A 223 16.90 2.08 -4.49
N TYR A 224 16.60 2.85 -3.44
CA TYR A 224 17.63 3.66 -2.76
C TYR A 224 18.68 2.77 -2.08
N ILE A 225 18.28 1.57 -1.67
CA ILE A 225 19.13 0.49 -1.19
C ILE A 225 18.88 -0.73 -2.10
N THR A 226 19.95 -1.45 -2.44
CA THR A 226 19.85 -2.76 -3.12
C THR A 226 19.88 -3.86 -2.08
N LYS A 227 18.90 -4.78 -2.13
CA LYS A 227 18.78 -5.86 -1.15
C LYS A 227 18.03 -7.06 -1.72
N ASP A 228 18.48 -8.25 -1.36
CA ASP A 228 17.73 -9.49 -1.56
C ASP A 228 16.89 -9.79 -0.34
N LEU A 229 15.57 -9.96 -0.53
CA LEU A 229 14.63 -10.31 0.55
C LEU A 229 13.85 -11.55 0.19
N THR A 230 13.49 -12.33 1.21
CA THR A 230 12.63 -13.50 1.05
C THR A 230 11.17 -13.05 1.01
N GLU A 231 10.52 -13.35 -0.09
CA GLU A 231 9.15 -12.96 -0.39
C GLU A 231 8.24 -14.18 -0.54
N ILE A 232 6.93 -13.94 -0.51
CA ILE A 232 5.91 -14.97 -0.66
C ILE A 232 5.04 -14.67 -1.88
N GLY A 233 4.64 -15.73 -2.59
CA GLY A 233 3.75 -15.65 -3.74
C GLY A 233 2.91 -16.90 -3.90
N CYS A 234 1.92 -16.81 -4.78
CA CYS A 234 0.94 -17.86 -4.99
C CYS A 234 1.32 -18.68 -6.22
N CYS A 235 1.72 -19.92 -6.00
CA CYS A 235 1.86 -20.91 -7.06
C CYS A 235 0.46 -21.40 -7.48
N PRO A 236 0.08 -21.39 -8.76
CA PRO A 236 -1.23 -21.88 -9.21
C PRO A 236 -1.41 -23.39 -9.09
N PHE A 237 -0.35 -24.12 -8.73
CA PHE A 237 -0.39 -25.57 -8.50
C PHE A 237 -0.42 -25.82 -6.99
N SER A 238 -1.58 -26.24 -6.46
CA SER A 238 -1.76 -26.51 -5.02
C SER A 238 -0.81 -27.59 -4.47
N ASP A 239 -0.40 -28.53 -5.32
CA ASP A 239 0.55 -29.62 -5.04
C ASP A 239 1.92 -29.40 -5.70
N GLY A 240 2.14 -28.24 -6.32
CA GLY A 240 3.36 -27.94 -7.07
C GLY A 240 4.62 -27.82 -6.21
N VAL A 241 5.76 -27.77 -6.88
CA VAL A 241 7.09 -27.57 -6.28
C VAL A 241 7.50 -26.11 -6.46
N CYS A 242 7.81 -25.43 -5.36
CA CYS A 242 8.37 -24.07 -5.39
C CYS A 242 9.82 -24.13 -5.87
N CYS A 243 10.24 -23.16 -6.68
CA CYS A 243 11.57 -23.14 -7.30
C CYS A 243 12.44 -21.97 -6.81
N PRO A 244 12.81 -21.91 -5.52
CA PRO A 244 13.70 -20.86 -5.02
C PRO A 244 15.08 -20.95 -5.69
N PRO A 245 15.80 -19.82 -5.82
CA PRO A 245 15.43 -18.47 -5.38
C PRO A 245 14.43 -17.77 -6.30
N ALA A 246 14.09 -18.35 -7.45
CA ALA A 246 13.29 -17.69 -8.46
C ALA A 246 11.78 -17.69 -8.10
N PRO A 247 11.01 -16.67 -8.51
CA PRO A 247 9.57 -16.56 -8.22
C PRO A 247 8.74 -17.46 -9.16
N PHE A 248 9.08 -18.74 -9.23
CA PHE A 248 8.41 -19.73 -10.06
C PHE A 248 8.07 -20.97 -9.26
N CYS A 249 7.11 -21.72 -9.78
CA CYS A 249 6.83 -23.05 -9.34
C CYS A 249 6.53 -23.97 -10.52
N CYS A 250 6.70 -25.25 -10.26
CA CYS A 250 6.45 -26.31 -11.20
C CYS A 250 5.24 -27.15 -10.76
N PRO A 251 4.47 -27.69 -11.70
CA PRO A 251 3.40 -28.62 -11.36
C PRO A 251 4.00 -29.91 -10.80
N SER A 252 3.23 -30.63 -9.98
CA SER A 252 3.69 -31.85 -9.30
C SER A 252 4.21 -32.94 -10.25
N ASN A 253 3.68 -33.01 -11.47
CA ASN A 253 4.12 -33.95 -12.49
C ASN A 253 5.41 -33.53 -13.24
N TYR A 254 5.89 -32.30 -13.04
CA TYR A 254 7.18 -31.82 -13.55
C TYR A 254 7.98 -31.16 -12.41
N PRO A 255 8.32 -31.87 -11.32
CA PRO A 255 8.80 -31.25 -10.08
C PRO A 255 10.20 -30.64 -10.18
N VAL A 256 10.97 -30.92 -11.24
CA VAL A 256 12.35 -30.46 -11.38
C VAL A 256 12.39 -29.04 -11.92
N CYS A 257 12.94 -28.12 -11.13
CA CYS A 257 13.07 -26.71 -11.47
C CYS A 257 14.32 -26.45 -12.34
N CYS A 258 14.14 -26.06 -13.60
CA CYS A 258 15.26 -25.73 -14.48
C CYS A 258 15.88 -24.35 -14.18
N LYS A 259 17.20 -24.22 -14.38
CA LYS A 259 17.93 -22.95 -14.13
C LYS A 259 17.61 -21.84 -15.12
N ASP A 260 17.00 -22.16 -16.26
CA ASP A 260 16.54 -21.19 -17.26
C ASP A 260 15.39 -20.29 -16.76
N ASN A 261 14.88 -20.54 -15.55
CA ASN A 261 13.74 -19.86 -14.92
C ASN A 261 12.44 -19.90 -15.74
N LYS A 262 12.35 -20.78 -16.75
CA LYS A 262 11.19 -20.89 -17.63
C LYS A 262 10.61 -22.30 -17.70
N SER A 263 11.36 -23.30 -17.29
CA SER A 263 11.01 -24.69 -17.59
C SER A 263 11.01 -25.60 -16.37
N CYS A 264 10.16 -26.61 -16.43
CA CYS A 264 10.01 -27.68 -15.46
C CYS A 264 10.24 -29.02 -16.15
N CYS A 265 10.88 -29.95 -15.46
CA CYS A 265 11.10 -31.31 -15.97
C CYS A 265 10.48 -32.38 -15.08
N PRO A 266 10.07 -33.54 -15.64
CA PRO A 266 9.66 -34.68 -14.84
C PRO A 266 10.81 -35.21 -14.00
N ALA A 267 10.50 -35.85 -12.87
CA ALA A 267 11.51 -36.44 -11.99
C ALA A 267 12.40 -37.48 -12.70
N ALA A 268 11.85 -38.20 -13.69
CA ALA A 268 12.58 -39.19 -14.49
C ALA A 268 13.54 -38.56 -15.52
N TYR A 269 13.41 -37.27 -15.82
CA TYR A 269 14.21 -36.55 -16.81
C TYR A 269 14.79 -35.26 -16.20
N PRO A 270 15.68 -35.35 -15.19
CA PRO A 270 16.05 -34.20 -14.37
C PRO A 270 17.00 -33.20 -15.07
N VAL A 271 17.56 -33.55 -16.22
CA VAL A 271 18.56 -32.72 -16.91
C VAL A 271 17.87 -31.77 -17.89
N CYS A 272 17.89 -30.46 -17.58
CA CYS A 272 17.28 -29.44 -18.41
C CYS A 272 18.22 -28.96 -19.53
N ALA A 273 17.76 -28.95 -20.78
CA ALA A 273 18.48 -28.38 -21.91
C ALA A 273 17.53 -27.78 -22.94
N GLY A 274 17.41 -26.44 -22.92
CA GLY A 274 16.48 -25.70 -23.77
C GLY A 274 15.03 -26.13 -23.52
N ASP A 275 14.34 -26.49 -24.60
CA ASP A 275 12.93 -26.92 -24.54
C ASP A 275 12.75 -28.40 -24.14
N LEU A 276 13.83 -29.08 -23.72
CA LEU A 276 13.88 -30.52 -23.50
C LEU A 276 14.39 -30.89 -22.10
N CYS A 277 13.92 -32.05 -21.63
CA CYS A 277 14.31 -32.69 -20.38
C CYS A 277 14.92 -34.05 -20.71
N TYR A 278 16.13 -34.32 -20.23
CA TYR A 278 16.86 -35.55 -20.49
C TYR A 278 16.97 -36.42 -19.24
N ARG A 279 17.09 -37.73 -19.45
CA ARG A 279 17.62 -38.63 -18.42
C ARG A 279 19.07 -38.28 -18.08
N GLU A 280 19.56 -38.73 -16.93
CA GLU A 280 20.94 -38.49 -16.50
C GLU A 280 22.00 -39.00 -17.48
N ASN A 281 21.69 -40.05 -18.24
CA ASN A 281 22.58 -40.59 -19.27
C ASN A 281 22.56 -39.80 -20.59
N GLY A 282 21.67 -38.81 -20.74
CA GLY A 282 21.56 -37.95 -21.92
C GLY A 282 20.96 -38.58 -23.17
N THR A 283 20.54 -39.85 -23.14
CA THR A 283 20.14 -40.59 -24.36
C THR A 283 18.65 -40.51 -24.68
N GLU A 284 17.81 -40.19 -23.69
CA GLU A 284 16.36 -40.08 -23.82
C GLU A 284 15.90 -38.70 -23.38
N TRP A 285 14.86 -38.20 -24.05
CA TRP A 285 14.31 -36.88 -23.77
C TRP A 285 12.78 -36.87 -23.79
N VAL A 286 12.22 -35.89 -23.09
CA VAL A 286 10.81 -35.49 -23.17
C VAL A 286 10.73 -33.97 -23.29
N PRO A 287 9.64 -33.43 -23.87
CA PRO A 287 9.40 -31.99 -23.84
C PRO A 287 9.36 -31.47 -22.40
N ASN A 288 9.93 -30.30 -22.18
CA ASN A 288 9.75 -29.62 -20.91
C ASN A 288 8.31 -29.07 -20.78
N LYS A 289 7.99 -28.57 -19.59
CA LYS A 289 6.75 -27.82 -19.36
C LYS A 289 7.07 -26.43 -18.87
N ALA A 290 6.33 -25.44 -19.35
CA ALA A 290 6.47 -24.07 -18.88
C ALA A 290 6.25 -23.98 -17.36
N LYS A 291 7.15 -23.29 -16.67
CA LYS A 291 7.00 -22.86 -15.27
C LYS A 291 5.79 -21.94 -15.17
N ALA A 292 5.07 -22.05 -14.07
CA ALA A 292 4.18 -20.97 -13.67
C ALA A 292 4.96 -19.98 -12.80
N ALA A 293 4.87 -18.69 -13.10
CA ALA A 293 5.32 -17.68 -12.16
C ALA A 293 4.49 -17.81 -10.87
N ALA A 294 5.17 -17.86 -9.73
CA ALA A 294 4.54 -17.65 -8.44
C ALA A 294 4.14 -16.17 -8.40
N LYS A 295 2.88 -15.89 -8.71
CA LYS A 295 2.34 -14.54 -8.80
C LYS A 295 1.48 -14.29 -7.57
N SER A 296 1.48 -13.07 -7.05
CA SER A 296 0.23 -12.58 -6.46
C SER A 296 -0.70 -12.32 -7.63
N PHE A 297 -1.84 -13.00 -7.67
CA PHE A 297 -2.69 -12.98 -8.85
C PHE A 297 -3.17 -11.56 -9.12
N LYS A 298 -3.13 -11.16 -10.40
CA LYS A 298 -4.00 -10.09 -10.86
C LYS A 298 -5.42 -10.50 -10.47
N SER A 299 -6.17 -9.63 -9.80
CA SER A 299 -7.57 -9.57 -10.20
C SER A 299 -7.55 -9.17 -11.67
N GLU A 300 -7.83 -10.12 -12.56
CA GLU A 300 -8.37 -9.76 -13.86
C GLU A 300 -9.71 -9.10 -13.55
N ALA A 301 -9.68 -7.80 -13.27
CA ALA A 301 -10.83 -6.98 -13.58
C ALA A 301 -10.94 -7.07 -15.10
N ASN A 302 -11.87 -7.90 -15.57
CA ASN A 302 -12.42 -7.79 -16.91
C ASN A 302 -12.74 -6.31 -17.13
N HIS A 303 -11.95 -5.66 -17.97
CA HIS A 303 -12.34 -4.43 -18.61
C HIS A 303 -13.01 -4.84 -19.92
N ASP A 304 -14.31 -5.12 -19.80
CA ASP A 304 -15.27 -4.77 -20.84
C ASP A 304 -15.76 -3.34 -20.55
#